data_AF-A0A4V6I235-F1
#
_entry.id   AF-A0A4V6I235-F1
#
_cell.length_a   1.000
_cell.length_b   1.000
_cell.length_c   1.000
_cell.angle_alpha   90.00
_cell.angle_beta   90.00
_cell.angle_gamma   90.00
#
_symmetry.space_group_name_H-M   'P 1'
#
loop_
_entity.id
_entity.type
_entity.pdbx_description
1 polymer ?
#
loop_
_entity_poly.entity_id
_entity_poly.type
_entity_poly.pdbx_seq_one_letter_code
_entity_poly.pdbx_strand_id
1 'polypeptide(L)'
;MNFNAKALKLEEARRVKARRDLKYFLTLKWERYEQKPFLDNWHIDYLCKVLEHTLPKDAQNKDKSALNPQNPPQNITEFAPNFCAHTPLPFAPLPFAPAHINSSFSFWQGGRGLNCEVAPSPRHTPHPDDAFKVAHKAQFNFIADKDILYPRKTQARKLITRLMINMPPSYGKTEIIARTFIAWALGNDRKRKFIYISYSDELCRKINNQVRDLIKSPFWTQVFRQKAEFLQDNANEFVLKEGGGLFVTTLKSAITGFHAHQILIDDPIKVADMSSKVERSRVNANFKESVLSRLQDNQSNITILMQRLGDEDLCGFLLDRRNFAPEIIAKWQKIELKALQNAPQSYKIGTFCYERAANEPLFPARHNANELASLRAQMGEDEFSTQYLQEPQTSEAGFFESVHFKIIPSYELGAHNEYIFVDYAISLDRAADNRA
;
A
#
# COMPACT_ATOMS: atom_id res chain seq x y z
N MET A 1 -18.61 34.62 -22.50
CA MET A 1 -18.82 33.24 -22.99
C MET A 1 -17.55 32.37 -23.05
N ASN A 2 -16.31 32.91 -23.14
CA ASN A 2 -15.08 32.11 -23.26
C ASN A 2 -14.54 31.40 -22.00
N PHE A 3 -14.93 31.82 -20.80
CA PHE A 3 -14.44 31.19 -19.56
C PHE A 3 -14.91 29.73 -19.39
N ASN A 4 -16.12 29.41 -19.85
CA ASN A 4 -16.71 28.08 -19.67
C ASN A 4 -16.03 27.01 -20.56
N ALA A 5 -15.71 27.37 -21.82
CA ALA A 5 -15.03 26.45 -22.74
C ALA A 5 -13.60 26.08 -22.28
N LYS A 6 -12.86 27.02 -21.69
CA LYS A 6 -11.52 26.76 -21.15
C LYS A 6 -11.57 25.84 -19.92
N ALA A 7 -12.53 26.07 -19.02
CA ALA A 7 -12.73 25.23 -17.84
C ALA A 7 -13.13 23.80 -18.22
N LEU A 8 -14.03 23.64 -19.20
CA LEU A 8 -14.42 22.33 -19.72
C LEU A 8 -13.25 21.57 -20.35
N LYS A 9 -12.43 22.25 -21.17
CA LYS A 9 -11.22 21.64 -21.75
C LYS A 9 -10.21 21.21 -20.68
N LEU A 10 -10.02 22.03 -19.65
CA LEU A 10 -9.14 21.68 -18.54
C LEU A 10 -9.66 20.45 -17.79
N GLU A 11 -10.95 20.41 -17.48
CA GLU A 11 -11.59 19.28 -16.80
C GLU A 11 -11.48 17.99 -17.62
N GLU A 12 -11.68 18.06 -18.94
CA GLU A 12 -11.50 16.91 -19.83
C GLU A 12 -10.04 16.44 -19.84
N ALA A 13 -9.08 17.37 -19.87
CA ALA A 13 -7.66 17.07 -19.83
C ALA A 13 -7.26 16.38 -18.50
N ARG A 14 -7.82 16.81 -17.37
CA ARG A 14 -7.64 16.14 -16.06
C ARG A 14 -8.13 14.70 -16.08
N ARG A 15 -9.32 14.44 -16.63
CA ARG A 15 -9.88 13.08 -16.76
C ARG A 15 -9.03 12.20 -17.67
N VAL A 16 -8.56 12.74 -18.80
CA VAL A 16 -7.63 12.02 -19.70
C VAL A 16 -6.32 11.67 -18.98
N LYS A 17 -5.78 12.60 -18.19
CA LYS A 17 -4.58 12.33 -17.38
C LYS A 17 -4.83 11.26 -16.32
N ALA A 18 -5.96 11.32 -15.61
CA ALA A 18 -6.35 10.31 -14.63
C ALA A 18 -6.50 8.91 -15.25
N ARG A 19 -7.00 8.79 -16.49
CA ARG A 19 -7.03 7.49 -17.18
C ARG A 19 -5.63 6.92 -17.45
N ARG A 20 -4.67 7.78 -17.80
CA ARG A 20 -3.33 7.37 -18.23
C ARG A 20 -2.32 7.20 -17.09
N ASP A 21 -2.54 7.88 -15.97
CA ASP A 21 -1.59 7.97 -14.87
C ASP A 21 -2.27 7.60 -13.55
N LEU A 22 -1.81 6.51 -12.94
CA LEU A 22 -2.42 5.94 -11.74
C LEU A 22 -2.29 6.88 -10.54
N LYS A 23 -1.16 7.58 -10.42
CA LYS A 23 -0.96 8.58 -9.37
C LYS A 23 -1.97 9.71 -9.49
N TYR A 24 -2.16 10.23 -10.69
CA TYR A 24 -3.13 11.29 -10.94
C TYR A 24 -4.57 10.81 -10.70
N PHE A 25 -4.91 9.57 -11.05
CA PHE A 25 -6.18 8.96 -10.68
C PHE A 25 -6.37 8.89 -9.16
N LEU A 26 -5.36 8.43 -8.41
CA LEU A 26 -5.38 8.36 -6.96
C LEU A 26 -5.64 9.73 -6.33
N THR A 27 -4.90 10.75 -6.75
CA THR A 27 -5.08 12.12 -6.23
C THR A 27 -6.46 12.67 -6.55
N LEU A 28 -6.95 12.47 -7.79
CA LEU A 28 -8.28 12.94 -8.19
C LEU A 28 -9.41 12.19 -7.49
N LYS A 29 -9.22 10.88 -7.25
CA LYS A 29 -10.11 10.05 -6.42
C LYS A 29 -10.17 10.63 -5.00
N TRP A 30 -9.03 10.99 -4.43
CA TRP A 30 -8.98 11.52 -3.08
C TRP A 30 -9.72 12.86 -2.94
N GLU A 31 -9.53 13.74 -3.92
CA GLU A 31 -10.20 15.04 -3.98
C GLU A 31 -11.72 14.89 -4.13
N ARG A 32 -12.20 14.00 -5.02
CA ARG A 32 -13.60 14.00 -5.47
C ARG A 32 -14.48 12.90 -4.88
N TYR A 33 -13.89 11.74 -4.64
CA TYR A 33 -14.60 10.59 -4.10
C TYR A 33 -14.44 10.50 -2.59
N GLU A 34 -13.20 10.56 -2.08
CA GLU A 34 -12.95 10.50 -0.63
C GLU A 34 -13.23 11.83 0.08
N GLN A 35 -13.12 12.95 -0.65
CA GLN A 35 -13.33 14.33 -0.16
C GLN A 35 -12.51 14.64 1.10
N LYS A 36 -11.25 14.20 1.10
CA LYS A 36 -10.31 14.34 2.22
C LYS A 36 -8.98 14.93 1.75
N PRO A 37 -8.18 15.50 2.66
CA PRO A 37 -6.80 15.84 2.34
C PRO A 37 -6.01 14.59 1.93
N PHE A 38 -5.29 14.68 0.81
CA PHE A 38 -4.38 13.64 0.35
C PHE A 38 -3.00 13.90 0.94
N LEU A 39 -2.53 12.96 1.76
CA LEU A 39 -1.18 13.01 2.32
C LEU A 39 -0.20 12.55 1.25
N ASP A 40 0.26 13.51 0.44
CA ASP A 40 1.14 13.24 -0.68
C ASP A 40 2.57 12.92 -0.24
N ASN A 41 3.24 12.04 -0.99
CA ASN A 41 4.64 11.70 -0.77
C ASN A 41 5.24 10.90 -1.95
N TRP A 42 6.54 11.01 -2.17
CA TRP A 42 7.27 10.43 -3.31
C TRP A 42 7.13 8.90 -3.44
N HIS A 43 7.02 8.18 -2.32
CA HIS A 43 6.89 6.72 -2.35
C HIS A 43 5.56 6.29 -2.97
N ILE A 44 4.52 7.12 -2.85
CA ILE A 44 3.22 6.84 -3.48
C ILE A 44 3.34 6.93 -5.00
N ASP A 45 4.02 7.96 -5.51
CA ASP A 45 4.33 8.12 -6.93
C ASP A 45 5.15 6.94 -7.45
N TYR A 46 6.18 6.55 -6.71
CA TYR A 46 7.01 5.40 -7.01
C TYR A 46 6.17 4.11 -7.11
N LEU A 47 5.35 3.81 -6.11
CA LEU A 47 4.48 2.63 -6.08
C LEU A 47 3.48 2.65 -7.23
N CYS A 48 2.85 3.79 -7.52
CA CYS A 48 1.95 3.92 -8.66
C CYS A 48 2.66 3.58 -9.98
N LYS A 49 3.90 4.06 -10.18
CA LYS A 49 4.68 3.77 -11.37
C LYS A 49 5.10 2.31 -11.45
N VAL A 50 5.50 1.70 -10.32
CA VAL A 50 5.79 0.26 -10.26
C VAL A 50 4.57 -0.56 -10.66
N LEU A 51 3.38 -0.25 -10.13
CA LEU A 51 2.14 -0.96 -10.46
C LEU A 51 1.75 -0.80 -11.93
N GLU A 52 1.93 0.39 -12.51
CA GLU A 52 1.74 0.59 -13.95
C GLU A 52 2.62 -0.34 -14.80
N HIS A 53 3.82 -0.70 -14.33
CA HIS A 53 4.72 -1.65 -15.00
C HIS A 53 4.30 -3.13 -14.84
N THR A 54 3.30 -3.43 -14.02
CA THR A 54 2.68 -4.77 -13.94
C THR A 54 1.60 -4.99 -14.99
N LEU A 55 1.20 -3.93 -15.71
CA LEU A 55 0.20 -3.99 -16.77
C LEU A 55 0.86 -4.05 -18.16
N PRO A 56 0.48 -4.98 -19.05
CA PRO A 56 0.95 -5.02 -20.44
C PRO A 56 0.51 -3.77 -21.21
N LYS A 57 1.24 -3.43 -22.27
CA LYS A 57 1.08 -2.16 -23.02
C LYS A 57 -0.32 -2.00 -23.63
N ASP A 58 -0.92 -3.09 -24.09
CA ASP A 58 -2.24 -3.06 -24.76
C ASP A 58 -3.39 -2.75 -23.79
N ALA A 59 -3.19 -2.97 -22.49
CA ALA A 59 -4.18 -2.66 -21.47
C ALA A 59 -4.34 -1.16 -21.19
N GLN A 60 -3.38 -0.32 -21.61
CA GLN A 60 -3.42 1.13 -21.37
C GLN A 60 -3.64 1.97 -22.64
N ASN A 61 -3.61 1.36 -23.83
CA ASN A 61 -3.58 2.07 -25.12
C ASN A 61 -4.76 1.79 -26.06
N LYS A 62 -5.78 1.04 -25.63
CA LYS A 62 -6.93 0.65 -26.49
C LYS A 62 -7.82 1.80 -26.95
N ASP A 63 -7.62 3.01 -26.44
CA ASP A 63 -8.49 4.16 -26.68
C ASP A 63 -7.91 5.20 -27.67
N LYS A 64 -7.08 4.75 -28.64
CA LYS A 64 -6.72 5.61 -29.79
C LYS A 64 -7.90 5.87 -30.73
N SER A 65 -8.97 5.07 -30.66
CA SER A 65 -10.20 5.28 -31.44
C SER A 65 -11.09 6.41 -30.89
N ALA A 66 -10.99 6.74 -29.61
CA ALA A 66 -11.74 7.84 -28.98
C ALA A 66 -11.16 9.24 -29.24
N LEU A 67 -10.09 9.33 -30.05
CA LEU A 67 -9.40 10.57 -30.42
C LEU A 67 -9.63 10.98 -31.89
N ASN A 68 -10.55 10.34 -32.61
CA ASN A 68 -10.92 10.83 -33.94
C ASN A 68 -11.91 12.01 -33.79
N PRO A 69 -11.53 13.26 -34.13
CA PRO A 69 -12.39 14.44 -33.96
C PRO A 69 -13.59 14.50 -34.93
N GLN A 70 -13.85 13.44 -35.71
CA GLN A 70 -14.85 13.45 -36.78
C GLN A 70 -16.22 12.84 -36.44
N ASN A 71 -16.47 12.38 -35.21
CA ASN A 71 -17.82 11.97 -34.79
C ASN A 71 -18.11 12.42 -33.35
N PRO A 72 -18.80 13.55 -33.13
CA PRO A 72 -19.31 13.87 -31.80
C PRO A 72 -20.37 12.81 -31.40
N PRO A 73 -20.40 12.35 -30.13
CA PRO A 73 -21.49 11.52 -29.66
C PRO A 73 -22.81 12.31 -29.78
N GLN A 74 -23.67 11.86 -30.67
CA GLN A 74 -25.06 12.30 -30.73
C GLN A 74 -25.78 11.76 -29.49
N ASN A 75 -26.57 12.64 -28.85
CA ASN A 75 -27.32 12.45 -27.60
C ASN A 75 -26.52 12.58 -26.29
N ILE A 76 -26.18 13.83 -25.96
CA ILE A 76 -26.15 14.30 -24.56
C ILE A 76 -27.15 15.47 -24.46
N THR A 77 -28.43 15.15 -24.48
CA THR A 77 -29.50 16.07 -24.11
C THR A 77 -30.28 15.43 -22.97
N GLU A 78 -29.71 15.49 -21.77
CA GLU A 78 -30.39 15.45 -20.47
C GLU A 78 -29.31 15.29 -19.42
N PHE A 79 -28.79 16.42 -18.93
CA PHE A 79 -28.26 16.62 -17.57
C PHE A 79 -27.86 18.10 -17.50
N ALA A 80 -28.87 18.97 -17.55
CA ALA A 80 -28.68 20.36 -17.14
C ALA A 80 -28.61 20.39 -15.60
N PRO A 81 -27.62 21.05 -14.98
CA PRO A 81 -27.62 21.28 -13.55
C PRO A 81 -28.62 22.39 -13.24
N ASN A 82 -29.63 22.10 -12.39
CA ASN A 82 -30.46 23.13 -11.78
C ASN A 82 -29.60 23.96 -10.82
N PHE A 83 -29.06 25.07 -11.31
CA PHE A 83 -28.68 26.20 -10.48
C PHE A 83 -29.97 26.98 -10.16
N CYS A 84 -30.42 26.95 -8.91
CA CYS A 84 -31.44 27.86 -8.42
C CYS A 84 -30.78 28.93 -7.55
N ALA A 85 -31.10 30.19 -7.87
CA ALA A 85 -30.57 31.39 -7.25
C ALA A 85 -31.19 31.67 -5.88
N HIS A 86 -30.43 32.43 -5.09
CA HIS A 86 -30.68 33.03 -3.78
C HIS A 86 -32.14 33.21 -3.28
N THR A 87 -32.34 32.84 -2.01
CA THR A 87 -33.11 33.62 -1.02
C THR A 87 -32.46 33.46 0.37
N PRO A 88 -32.44 34.51 1.23
CA PRO A 88 -31.70 34.49 2.49
C PRO A 88 -32.49 33.80 3.61
N LEU A 89 -31.83 32.95 4.40
CA LEU A 89 -32.42 32.36 5.61
C LEU A 89 -32.24 33.31 6.82
N PRO A 90 -33.25 33.42 7.70
CA PRO A 90 -33.18 34.27 8.89
C PRO A 90 -32.40 33.60 10.03
N PHE A 91 -31.76 34.44 10.84
CA PHE A 91 -31.18 34.08 12.14
C PHE A 91 -32.27 33.61 13.12
N ALA A 92 -32.06 32.46 13.77
CA ALA A 92 -32.67 32.13 15.06
C ALA A 92 -31.74 31.19 15.87
N PRO A 93 -31.63 31.36 17.20
CA PRO A 93 -30.60 30.72 18.02
C PRO A 93 -30.99 29.32 18.51
N LEU A 94 -29.98 28.45 18.71
CA LEU A 94 -30.12 27.13 19.33
C LEU A 94 -30.21 27.24 20.87
N PRO A 95 -31.07 26.47 21.55
CA PRO A 95 -31.07 26.37 23.01
C PRO A 95 -30.10 25.30 23.51
N PHE A 96 -29.43 25.61 24.62
CA PHE A 96 -28.66 24.68 25.46
C PHE A 96 -29.59 23.75 26.25
N ALA A 97 -29.25 22.46 26.33
CA ALA A 97 -29.66 21.58 27.43
C ALA A 97 -28.55 20.52 27.69
N PRO A 98 -28.18 20.26 28.96
CA PRO A 98 -27.06 19.40 29.32
C PRO A 98 -27.50 17.94 29.54
N ALA A 99 -26.59 16.99 29.29
CA ALA A 99 -26.74 15.61 29.72
C ALA A 99 -25.56 15.20 30.61
N HIS A 100 -25.91 14.61 31.74
CA HIS A 100 -25.08 14.18 32.86
C HIS A 100 -24.07 13.10 32.48
N ILE A 101 -22.87 13.19 33.05
CA ILE A 101 -21.94 12.06 33.19
C ILE A 101 -21.62 11.89 34.67
N ASN A 102 -21.94 10.71 35.19
CA ASN A 102 -21.48 10.20 36.48
C ASN A 102 -19.99 9.88 36.40
N SER A 103 -19.20 10.40 37.35
CA SER A 103 -17.91 9.80 37.70
C SER A 103 -17.63 9.99 39.18
N SER A 104 -17.51 8.86 39.86
CA SER A 104 -17.12 8.67 41.25
C SER A 104 -15.66 9.12 41.50
N PHE A 105 -15.43 9.80 42.64
CA PHE A 105 -14.26 9.74 43.53
C PHE A 105 -12.85 9.51 42.92
N SER A 106 -11.83 10.34 43.15
CA SER A 106 -11.26 10.63 44.49
C SER A 106 -10.27 11.79 44.42
N PHE A 107 -10.28 12.62 45.45
CA PHE A 107 -9.36 13.74 45.72
C PHE A 107 -8.09 13.24 46.45
N TRP A 108 -6.93 13.82 46.13
CA TRP A 108 -5.82 13.99 47.07
C TRP A 108 -5.24 15.40 46.87
N GLN A 109 -5.31 16.22 47.93
CA GLN A 109 -4.67 17.53 48.02
C GLN A 109 -3.22 17.37 48.49
N GLY A 110 -2.35 18.28 48.07
CA GLY A 110 -1.02 18.45 48.65
C GLY A 110 -0.23 19.52 47.92
N GLY A 111 -0.21 20.74 48.47
CA GLY A 111 0.32 21.94 47.82
C GLY A 111 1.82 22.15 47.92
N ARG A 112 2.30 23.20 47.23
CA ARG A 112 3.11 24.31 47.76
C ARG A 112 3.48 25.24 46.62
N GLY A 113 3.30 26.54 46.85
CA GLY A 113 3.70 27.59 45.92
C GLY A 113 5.19 27.87 45.96
N LEU A 114 5.66 28.50 44.89
CA LEU A 114 6.86 29.34 44.86
C LEU A 114 6.66 30.35 43.72
N ASN A 115 6.65 31.63 44.09
CA ASN A 115 6.73 32.77 43.19
C ASN A 115 8.14 32.84 42.57
N CYS A 116 8.25 33.22 41.30
CA CYS A 116 9.33 34.07 40.80
C CYS A 116 8.96 34.73 39.46
N GLU A 117 8.87 36.06 39.55
CA GLU A 117 9.29 37.11 38.62
C GLU A 117 8.84 37.13 37.14
N VAL A 118 8.15 38.22 36.85
CA VAL A 118 7.71 38.70 35.54
C VAL A 118 8.82 39.53 34.90
N ALA A 119 9.21 39.20 33.66
CA ALA A 119 9.99 40.06 32.78
C ALA A 119 9.17 40.38 31.50
N PRO A 120 9.33 41.58 30.89
CA PRO A 120 8.38 42.11 29.92
C PRO A 120 8.55 41.53 28.51
N SER A 121 7.41 41.45 27.81
CA SER A 121 7.23 40.96 26.44
C SER A 121 8.01 41.71 25.36
N PRO A 122 8.47 41.03 24.30
CA PRO A 122 8.40 41.54 22.94
C PRO A 122 7.08 41.08 22.29
N ARG A 123 6.29 42.05 21.84
CA ARG A 123 5.03 41.86 21.12
C ARG A 123 5.29 41.25 19.74
N HIS A 124 4.79 40.03 19.54
CA HIS A 124 3.98 39.59 18.40
C HIS A 124 3.95 38.06 18.38
N THR A 125 3.00 37.48 19.13
CA THR A 125 2.53 36.13 18.87
C THR A 125 1.49 36.22 17.74
N PRO A 126 1.59 35.41 16.67
CA PRO A 126 0.53 35.34 15.67
C PRO A 126 -0.74 34.77 16.32
N HIS A 127 -1.90 35.29 15.93
CA HIS A 127 -3.19 34.79 16.39
C HIS A 127 -3.37 33.33 15.91
N PRO A 128 -4.08 32.46 16.64
CA PRO A 128 -4.35 31.07 16.20
C PRO A 128 -5.00 30.96 14.81
N ASP A 129 -5.55 32.05 14.28
CA ASP A 129 -6.16 32.14 12.96
C ASP A 129 -5.15 32.37 11.81
N ASP A 130 -3.90 32.74 12.11
CA ASP A 130 -2.85 32.92 11.10
C ASP A 130 -2.21 31.59 10.69
N ALA A 131 -2.22 30.58 11.58
CA ALA A 131 -1.83 29.21 11.25
C ALA A 131 -2.84 28.52 10.32
N PHE A 132 -4.12 28.90 10.41
CA PHE A 132 -5.18 28.39 9.53
C PHE A 132 -5.12 28.97 8.11
N LYS A 133 -4.58 30.18 7.95
CA LYS A 133 -4.45 30.84 6.63
C LYS A 133 -3.18 30.43 5.86
N VAL A 134 -2.17 29.91 6.55
CA VAL A 134 -0.96 29.36 5.90
C VAL A 134 -1.19 27.94 5.36
N ALA A 135 -2.11 27.16 5.95
CA ALA A 135 -2.45 25.82 5.48
C ALA A 135 -3.27 25.79 4.18
N HIS A 136 -4.02 26.85 3.87
CA HIS A 136 -4.83 26.94 2.65
C HIS A 136 -4.08 27.51 1.43
N LYS A 137 -2.82 27.92 1.62
CA LYS A 137 -1.97 28.56 0.60
C LYS A 137 -0.78 27.70 0.16
N ALA A 138 -0.73 26.43 0.56
CA ALA A 138 -0.02 25.41 -0.21
C ALA A 138 -0.82 25.13 -1.50
N GLN A 139 -0.91 26.15 -2.36
CA GLN A 139 -1.38 26.00 -3.72
C GLN A 139 -0.50 24.94 -4.36
N PHE A 140 -1.11 23.80 -4.65
CA PHE A 140 -0.73 22.86 -5.68
C PHE A 140 0.19 23.54 -6.69
N ASN A 141 1.48 23.20 -6.69
CA ASN A 141 2.28 23.34 -7.88
C ASN A 141 1.70 22.35 -8.90
N PHE A 142 0.60 22.77 -9.53
CA PHE A 142 0.05 22.15 -10.70
C PHE A 142 1.22 21.98 -11.65
N ILE A 143 1.58 20.73 -11.92
CA ILE A 143 2.28 20.33 -13.15
C ILE A 143 1.64 21.16 -14.25
N ALA A 144 2.40 22.10 -14.81
CA ALA A 144 1.87 23.19 -15.64
C ALA A 144 0.90 22.64 -16.68
N ASP A 145 -0.21 23.34 -16.93
CA ASP A 145 -1.28 22.99 -17.90
C ASP A 145 -0.74 22.44 -19.24
N LYS A 146 0.49 22.82 -19.63
CA LYS A 146 1.19 22.34 -20.82
C LYS A 146 1.47 20.82 -20.83
N ASP A 147 1.86 20.21 -19.72
CA ASP A 147 2.15 18.76 -19.66
C ASP A 147 0.87 17.90 -19.73
N ILE A 148 -0.29 18.49 -19.38
CA ILE A 148 -1.60 17.84 -19.51
C ILE A 148 -2.08 17.86 -20.98
N LEU A 149 -1.78 18.94 -21.69
CA LEU A 149 -2.18 19.14 -23.09
C LEU A 149 -1.27 18.42 -24.11
N TYR A 150 0.00 18.18 -23.78
CA TYR A 150 0.98 17.58 -24.69
C TYR A 150 1.65 16.34 -24.06
N PRO A 151 1.12 15.12 -24.30
CA PRO A 151 1.69 13.91 -23.71
C PRO A 151 3.10 13.60 -24.28
N ARG A 152 4.06 13.31 -23.40
CA ARG A 152 5.40 12.83 -23.80
C ARG A 152 5.32 11.47 -24.52
N LYS A 153 6.27 11.24 -25.44
CA LYS A 153 6.45 9.93 -26.11
C LYS A 153 6.64 8.83 -25.06
N THR A 154 5.85 7.77 -25.18
CA THR A 154 5.86 6.61 -24.28
C THR A 154 7.13 5.80 -24.50
N GLN A 155 8.04 5.79 -23.52
CA GLN A 155 9.24 4.96 -23.56
C GLN A 155 8.87 3.47 -23.40
N ALA A 156 9.67 2.57 -23.97
CA ALA A 156 9.43 1.14 -23.85
C ALA A 156 9.60 0.69 -22.39
N ARG A 157 8.49 0.45 -21.69
CA ARG A 157 8.50 -0.11 -20.34
C ARG A 157 8.67 -1.63 -20.34
N LYS A 158 9.48 -2.15 -19.40
CA LYS A 158 9.59 -3.59 -19.11
C LYS A 158 8.37 -4.04 -18.28
N LEU A 159 7.74 -5.14 -18.67
CA LEU A 159 6.64 -5.74 -17.92
C LEU A 159 7.19 -6.50 -16.69
N ILE A 160 6.64 -6.21 -15.52
CA ILE A 160 6.98 -6.90 -14.26
C ILE A 160 5.91 -7.98 -14.01
N THR A 161 6.31 -9.25 -14.05
CA THR A 161 5.39 -10.39 -13.83
C THR A 161 5.47 -10.98 -12.42
N ARG A 162 6.54 -10.68 -11.67
CA ARG A 162 6.75 -11.11 -10.28
C ARG A 162 7.30 -9.92 -9.49
N LEU A 163 6.49 -9.40 -8.58
CA LEU A 163 6.79 -8.19 -7.83
C LEU A 163 6.62 -8.44 -6.34
N MET A 164 7.64 -8.14 -5.55
CA MET A 164 7.56 -8.10 -4.09
C MET A 164 7.78 -6.66 -3.64
N ILE A 165 6.84 -6.13 -2.85
CA ILE A 165 6.96 -4.82 -2.23
C ILE A 165 6.88 -5.04 -0.71
N ASN A 166 8.00 -4.78 -0.05
CA ASN A 166 8.08 -4.79 1.40
C ASN A 166 8.10 -3.36 1.94
N MET A 167 7.14 -3.03 2.81
CA MET A 167 7.04 -1.68 3.38
C MET A 167 6.28 -1.69 4.73
N PRO A 168 6.41 -0.64 5.56
CA PRO A 168 5.93 -0.66 6.95
C PRO A 168 4.40 -0.55 7.06
N PRO A 169 3.78 -1.00 8.17
CA PRO A 169 2.33 -0.99 8.34
C PRO A 169 1.76 0.42 8.30
N SER A 170 0.57 0.58 7.72
CA SER A 170 -0.16 1.87 7.66
C SER A 170 0.50 2.96 6.79
N TYR A 171 1.27 2.58 5.76
CA TYR A 171 1.87 3.51 4.78
C TYR A 171 1.11 3.49 3.43
N GLY A 172 -0.22 3.31 3.46
CA GLY A 172 -1.05 3.41 2.25
C GLY A 172 -1.06 2.20 1.30
N LYS A 173 -0.39 1.11 1.69
CA LYS A 173 -0.33 -0.19 0.97
C LYS A 173 -1.65 -0.60 0.29
N THR A 174 -2.61 -1.06 1.09
CA THR A 174 -3.91 -1.59 0.65
C THR A 174 -4.73 -0.55 -0.13
N GLU A 175 -4.60 0.73 0.22
CA GLU A 175 -5.27 1.81 -0.49
C GLU A 175 -4.81 1.91 -1.95
N ILE A 176 -3.49 1.94 -2.16
CA ILE A 176 -2.90 2.11 -3.49
C ILE A 176 -3.16 0.86 -4.33
N ILE A 177 -2.88 -0.34 -3.80
CA ILE A 177 -2.92 -1.58 -4.61
C ILE A 177 -4.32 -2.17 -4.77
N ALA A 178 -5.12 -2.18 -3.71
CA ALA A 178 -6.35 -2.96 -3.69
C ALA A 178 -7.51 -2.09 -4.12
N ARG A 179 -7.69 -0.94 -3.46
CA ARG A 179 -8.80 -0.03 -3.76
C ARG A 179 -8.60 0.73 -5.06
N THR A 180 -7.44 1.38 -5.21
CA THR A 180 -7.24 2.34 -6.30
C THR A 180 -6.74 1.66 -7.58
N PHE A 181 -5.70 0.85 -7.51
CA PHE A 181 -5.11 0.21 -8.70
C PHE A 181 -6.07 -0.76 -9.40
N ILE A 182 -6.81 -1.61 -8.67
CA ILE A 182 -7.78 -2.53 -9.28
C ILE A 182 -8.86 -1.74 -10.03
N ALA A 183 -9.48 -0.75 -9.39
CA ALA A 183 -10.53 0.06 -10.01
C ALA A 183 -10.01 0.86 -11.22
N TRP A 184 -8.79 1.40 -11.15
CA TRP A 184 -8.17 2.11 -12.26
C TRP A 184 -7.84 1.20 -13.44
N ALA A 185 -7.28 0.01 -13.17
CA ALA A 185 -6.92 -0.95 -14.19
C ALA A 185 -8.16 -1.52 -14.89
N LEU A 186 -9.24 -1.81 -14.15
CA LEU A 186 -10.52 -2.21 -14.73
C LEU A 186 -11.18 -1.08 -15.55
N GLY A 187 -10.98 0.18 -15.18
CA GLY A 187 -11.45 1.31 -15.98
C GLY A 187 -10.76 1.42 -17.34
N ASN A 188 -9.48 1.04 -17.41
CA ASN A 188 -8.71 1.02 -18.65
C ASN A 188 -8.90 -0.26 -19.48
N ASP A 189 -9.10 -1.42 -18.83
CA ASP A 189 -9.38 -2.69 -19.50
C ASP A 189 -10.33 -3.57 -18.67
N ARG A 190 -11.62 -3.50 -19.00
CA ARG A 190 -12.70 -4.23 -18.30
C ARG A 190 -12.71 -5.74 -18.55
N LYS A 191 -11.81 -6.27 -19.38
CA LYS A 191 -11.62 -7.72 -19.56
C LYS A 191 -10.65 -8.31 -18.54
N ARG A 192 -9.98 -7.46 -17.75
CA ARG A 192 -8.97 -7.89 -16.78
C ARG A 192 -9.60 -8.57 -15.58
N LYS A 193 -8.93 -9.62 -15.14
CA LYS A 193 -9.34 -10.47 -14.03
C LYS A 193 -8.32 -10.34 -12.92
N PHE A 194 -8.78 -9.97 -11.73
CA PHE A 194 -7.99 -9.81 -10.54
C PHE A 194 -8.36 -10.89 -9.53
N ILE A 195 -7.34 -11.45 -8.87
CA ILE A 195 -7.51 -12.14 -7.59
C ILE A 195 -6.83 -11.27 -6.53
N TYR A 196 -7.55 -10.94 -5.47
CA TYR A 196 -6.98 -10.30 -4.28
C TYR A 196 -7.00 -11.27 -3.11
N ILE A 197 -5.87 -11.38 -2.43
CA ILE A 197 -5.63 -12.33 -1.36
C ILE A 197 -5.18 -11.56 -0.13
N SER A 198 -5.80 -11.83 1.01
CA SER A 198 -5.34 -11.32 2.30
C SER A 198 -5.50 -12.36 3.41
N TYR A 199 -5.10 -12.04 4.64
CA TYR A 199 -5.16 -12.97 5.78
C TYR A 199 -6.58 -13.25 6.30
N SER A 200 -7.56 -12.39 6.00
CA SER A 200 -8.92 -12.45 6.58
C SER A 200 -10.00 -12.33 5.51
N ASP A 201 -11.00 -13.22 5.56
CA ASP A 201 -12.18 -13.17 4.68
C ASP A 201 -12.97 -11.87 4.86
N GLU A 202 -13.02 -11.33 6.08
CA GLU A 202 -13.69 -10.05 6.35
C GLU A 202 -12.99 -8.89 5.63
N LEU A 203 -11.66 -8.85 5.69
CA LEU A 203 -10.87 -7.84 5.00
C LEU A 203 -11.03 -7.97 3.48
N CYS A 204 -11.02 -9.20 2.96
CA CYS A 204 -11.29 -9.48 1.56
C CYS A 204 -12.65 -8.94 1.11
N ARG A 205 -13.73 -9.26 1.83
CA ARG A 205 -15.09 -8.76 1.52
C ARG A 205 -15.17 -7.25 1.58
N LYS A 206 -14.52 -6.63 2.57
CA LYS A 206 -14.43 -5.17 2.68
C LYS A 206 -13.78 -4.55 1.46
N ILE A 207 -12.64 -5.08 1.01
CA ILE A 207 -11.96 -4.60 -0.20
C ILE A 207 -12.81 -4.79 -1.45
N ASN A 208 -13.45 -5.95 -1.60
CA ASN A 208 -14.36 -6.21 -2.71
C ASN A 208 -15.48 -5.16 -2.81
N ASN A 209 -16.13 -4.85 -1.68
CA ASN A 209 -17.17 -3.83 -1.61
C ASN A 209 -16.61 -2.43 -1.91
N GLN A 210 -15.47 -2.05 -1.32
CA GLN A 210 -14.88 -0.73 -1.55
C GLN A 210 -14.45 -0.51 -3.00
N VAL A 211 -13.89 -1.52 -3.67
CA VAL A 211 -13.56 -1.45 -5.10
C VAL A 211 -14.82 -1.31 -5.94
N ARG A 212 -15.85 -2.11 -5.63
CA ARG A 212 -17.14 -2.05 -6.32
C ARG A 212 -17.81 -0.70 -6.18
N ASP A 213 -17.86 -0.13 -4.98
CA ASP A 213 -18.49 1.16 -4.71
C ASP A 213 -17.75 2.28 -5.46
N LEU A 214 -16.42 2.22 -5.51
CA LEU A 214 -15.62 3.13 -6.32
C LEU A 214 -15.98 3.00 -7.81
N ILE A 215 -16.07 1.79 -8.35
CA ILE A 215 -16.41 1.55 -9.77
C ILE A 215 -17.84 2.02 -10.09
N LYS A 216 -18.80 1.85 -9.17
CA LYS A 216 -20.19 2.31 -9.31
C LYS A 216 -20.34 3.83 -9.17
N SER A 217 -19.31 4.52 -8.68
CA SER A 217 -19.38 5.96 -8.40
C SER A 217 -19.51 6.83 -9.66
N PRO A 218 -20.14 8.03 -9.54
CA PRO A 218 -20.10 9.03 -10.60
C PRO A 218 -18.69 9.47 -10.97
N PHE A 219 -17.78 9.54 -9.98
CA PHE A 219 -16.37 9.89 -10.20
C PHE A 219 -15.70 8.94 -11.21
N TRP A 220 -15.83 7.63 -11.00
CA TRP A 220 -15.22 6.64 -11.87
C TRP A 220 -15.83 6.70 -13.29
N THR A 221 -17.15 6.84 -13.38
CA THR A 221 -17.86 6.99 -14.66
C THR A 221 -17.41 8.25 -15.41
N GLN A 222 -17.19 9.37 -14.71
CA GLN A 222 -16.70 10.61 -15.32
C GLN A 222 -15.27 10.48 -15.87
N VAL A 223 -14.40 9.74 -15.18
CA VAL A 223 -13.03 9.48 -15.64
C VAL A 223 -13.02 8.55 -16.85
N PHE A 224 -13.75 7.43 -16.79
CA PHE A 224 -13.72 6.36 -17.80
C PHE A 224 -14.83 6.43 -18.85
N ARG A 225 -15.65 7.49 -18.84
CA ARG A 225 -16.69 7.86 -19.84
C ARG A 225 -17.81 6.84 -20.06
N GLN A 226 -17.84 5.74 -19.34
CA GLN A 226 -18.88 4.74 -19.44
C GLN A 226 -19.10 4.08 -18.09
N LYS A 227 -20.37 3.88 -17.74
CA LYS A 227 -20.78 3.21 -16.51
C LYS A 227 -20.40 1.73 -16.57
N ALA A 228 -19.94 1.18 -15.46
CA ALA A 228 -19.69 -0.25 -15.36
C ALA A 228 -21.01 -1.04 -15.28
N GLU A 229 -21.12 -2.10 -16.06
CA GLU A 229 -22.21 -3.08 -16.01
C GLU A 229 -21.70 -4.38 -15.39
N PHE A 230 -22.46 -4.93 -14.44
CA PHE A 230 -22.08 -6.12 -13.68
C PHE A 230 -22.93 -7.32 -14.10
N LEU A 231 -22.28 -8.44 -14.45
CA LEU A 231 -22.94 -9.74 -14.65
C LEU A 231 -23.13 -10.48 -13.33
N GLN A 232 -22.18 -10.31 -12.42
CA GLN A 232 -22.18 -10.93 -11.11
C GLN A 232 -21.66 -9.95 -10.07
N ASP A 233 -22.29 -9.98 -8.90
CA ASP A 233 -22.02 -9.06 -7.81
C ASP A 233 -22.39 -9.76 -6.49
N ASN A 234 -21.41 -10.33 -5.80
CA ASN A 234 -21.60 -11.02 -4.53
C ASN A 234 -20.49 -10.66 -3.52
N ALA A 235 -20.56 -11.20 -2.30
CA ALA A 235 -19.62 -10.81 -1.23
C ALA A 235 -18.14 -11.10 -1.54
N ASN A 236 -17.84 -12.12 -2.35
CA ASN A 236 -16.48 -12.58 -2.62
C ASN A 236 -16.01 -12.28 -4.06
N GLU A 237 -16.89 -11.85 -4.94
CA GLU A 237 -16.51 -11.49 -6.30
C GLU A 237 -17.47 -10.50 -6.96
N PHE A 238 -16.97 -9.84 -8.00
CA PHE A 238 -17.82 -9.22 -9.00
C PHE A 238 -17.22 -9.45 -10.40
N VAL A 239 -18.10 -9.57 -11.39
CA VAL A 239 -17.73 -9.75 -12.80
C VAL A 239 -18.44 -8.68 -13.63
N LEU A 240 -17.69 -7.94 -14.41
CA LEU A 240 -18.18 -6.96 -15.38
C LEU A 240 -18.70 -7.66 -16.64
N LYS A 241 -19.57 -6.99 -17.39
CA LYS A 241 -20.14 -7.51 -18.65
C LYS A 241 -19.09 -7.88 -19.69
N GLU A 242 -17.96 -7.22 -19.68
CA GLU A 242 -16.83 -7.51 -20.55
C GLU A 242 -16.00 -8.74 -20.10
N GLY A 243 -16.35 -9.35 -18.97
CA GLY A 243 -15.77 -10.60 -18.46
C GLY A 243 -14.59 -10.44 -17.49
N GLY A 244 -14.13 -9.21 -17.26
CA GLY A 244 -13.18 -8.89 -16.20
C GLY A 244 -13.86 -8.71 -14.85
N GLY A 245 -13.10 -8.49 -13.79
CA GLY A 245 -13.63 -8.39 -12.45
C GLY A 245 -12.60 -8.66 -11.37
N LEU A 246 -13.10 -8.81 -10.15
CA LEU A 246 -12.33 -9.08 -8.95
C LEU A 246 -12.91 -10.30 -8.23
N PHE A 247 -12.03 -11.24 -7.90
CA PHE A 247 -12.29 -12.32 -6.96
C PHE A 247 -11.43 -12.09 -5.71
N VAL A 248 -12.01 -12.22 -4.51
CA VAL A 248 -11.29 -12.04 -3.25
C VAL A 248 -11.29 -13.33 -2.43
N THR A 249 -10.16 -13.66 -1.81
CA THR A 249 -10.02 -14.90 -1.04
C THR A 249 -8.87 -14.84 -0.04
N THR A 250 -8.62 -15.92 0.69
CA THR A 250 -7.49 -16.06 1.62
C THR A 250 -6.64 -17.25 1.19
N LEU A 251 -5.39 -17.34 1.67
CA LEU A 251 -4.56 -18.54 1.50
C LEU A 251 -4.91 -19.63 2.52
N LYS A 252 -6.09 -19.60 3.16
CA LYS A 252 -6.55 -20.70 4.03
C LYS A 252 -7.41 -21.71 3.27
N SER A 253 -8.04 -21.32 2.16
CA SER A 253 -8.84 -22.18 1.30
C SER A 253 -8.22 -22.37 -0.08
N ALA A 254 -8.53 -23.48 -0.74
CA ALA A 254 -8.09 -23.72 -2.11
C ALA A 254 -8.73 -22.69 -3.05
N ILE A 255 -7.92 -22.03 -3.87
CA ILE A 255 -8.42 -21.18 -4.93
C ILE A 255 -8.87 -22.12 -6.05
N THR A 256 -10.16 -22.18 -6.41
CA THR A 256 -10.69 -23.04 -7.48
C THR A 256 -11.45 -22.26 -8.54
N GLY A 257 -11.30 -22.65 -9.81
CA GLY A 257 -12.16 -22.18 -10.92
C GLY A 257 -11.88 -20.79 -11.53
N PHE A 258 -11.01 -19.95 -10.94
CA PHE A 258 -10.76 -18.60 -11.45
C PHE A 258 -9.32 -18.42 -11.95
N HIS A 259 -9.14 -17.96 -13.19
CA HIS A 259 -7.82 -17.57 -13.73
C HIS A 259 -7.72 -16.05 -13.79
N ALA A 260 -6.55 -15.52 -13.44
CA ALA A 260 -6.35 -14.09 -13.27
C ALA A 260 -5.17 -13.56 -14.08
N HIS A 261 -5.34 -12.33 -14.54
CA HIS A 261 -4.26 -11.56 -15.15
C HIS A 261 -3.37 -10.93 -14.05
N GLN A 262 -3.95 -10.56 -12.90
CA GLN A 262 -3.24 -10.03 -11.74
C GLN A 262 -3.65 -10.81 -10.49
N ILE A 263 -2.66 -11.27 -9.73
CA ILE A 263 -2.87 -11.79 -8.38
C ILE A 263 -2.17 -10.84 -7.41
N LEU A 264 -2.94 -10.21 -6.53
CA LEU A 264 -2.47 -9.25 -5.53
C LEU A 264 -2.57 -9.92 -4.16
N ILE A 265 -1.45 -10.09 -3.48
CA ILE A 265 -1.36 -10.72 -2.16
C ILE A 265 -0.98 -9.62 -1.16
N ASP A 266 -1.92 -9.22 -0.29
CA ASP A 266 -1.76 -8.16 0.71
C ASP A 266 -1.79 -8.75 2.11
N ASP A 267 -0.63 -8.78 2.78
CA ASP A 267 -0.42 -9.35 4.12
C ASP A 267 -1.11 -10.73 4.26
N PRO A 268 -0.57 -11.82 3.69
CA PRO A 268 -1.25 -13.12 3.59
C PRO A 268 -1.40 -13.87 4.92
N ILE A 269 -0.71 -13.42 5.97
CA ILE A 269 -0.69 -14.02 7.31
C ILE A 269 -0.73 -12.92 8.36
N LYS A 270 -1.45 -13.14 9.46
CA LYS A 270 -1.48 -12.21 10.59
C LYS A 270 -0.16 -12.27 11.34
N VAL A 271 0.26 -11.13 11.90
CA VAL A 271 1.45 -11.05 12.77
C VAL A 271 1.38 -12.07 13.92
N ALA A 272 0.22 -12.20 14.58
CA ALA A 272 0.03 -13.14 15.68
C ALA A 272 0.15 -14.63 15.26
N ASP A 273 -0.13 -14.94 14.00
CA ASP A 273 -0.11 -16.32 13.47
C ASP A 273 1.31 -16.73 13.02
N MET A 274 2.27 -15.79 12.96
CA MET A 274 3.63 -16.04 12.48
C MET A 274 4.48 -16.93 13.39
N SER A 275 4.18 -16.99 14.69
CA SER A 275 4.84 -17.94 15.59
C SER A 275 4.46 -19.39 15.26
N SER A 276 3.29 -19.62 14.67
CA SER A 276 2.82 -20.95 14.30
C SER A 276 3.51 -21.44 13.02
N LYS A 277 4.34 -22.48 13.16
CA LYS A 277 4.96 -23.17 12.01
C LYS A 277 3.91 -23.77 11.08
N VAL A 278 2.78 -24.24 11.62
CA VAL A 278 1.68 -24.84 10.86
C VAL A 278 1.02 -23.80 9.96
N GLU A 279 0.68 -22.63 10.49
CA GLU A 279 0.05 -21.56 9.70
C GLU A 279 0.99 -21.01 8.63
N ARG A 280 2.27 -20.81 8.96
CA ARG A 280 3.31 -20.41 7.98
C ARG A 280 3.44 -21.43 6.84
N SER A 281 3.57 -22.71 7.19
CA SER A 281 3.70 -23.79 6.21
C SER A 281 2.47 -23.90 5.31
N ARG A 282 1.27 -23.72 5.87
CA ARG A 282 0.00 -23.72 5.12
C ARG A 282 -0.06 -22.59 4.10
N VAL A 283 0.31 -21.37 4.49
CA VAL A 283 0.37 -20.21 3.58
C VAL A 283 1.35 -20.46 2.43
N ASN A 284 2.54 -20.96 2.74
CA ASN A 284 3.59 -21.25 1.75
C ASN A 284 3.18 -22.38 0.78
N ALA A 285 2.58 -23.46 1.30
CA ALA A 285 2.06 -24.56 0.49
C ALA A 285 0.94 -24.09 -0.44
N ASN A 286 -0.04 -23.35 0.08
CA ASN A 286 -1.16 -22.84 -0.71
C ASN A 286 -0.72 -21.83 -1.78
N PHE A 287 0.33 -21.05 -1.53
CA PHE A 287 0.94 -20.25 -2.59
C PHE A 287 1.44 -21.13 -3.74
N LYS A 288 2.21 -22.19 -3.44
CA LYS A 288 2.81 -23.07 -4.44
C LYS A 288 1.76 -23.83 -5.25
N GLU A 289 0.74 -24.36 -4.57
CA GLU A 289 -0.27 -25.23 -5.18
C GLU A 289 -1.38 -24.44 -5.87
N SER A 290 -1.88 -23.38 -5.21
CA SER A 290 -3.09 -22.68 -5.64
C SER A 290 -2.82 -21.38 -6.36
N VAL A 291 -1.74 -20.62 -6.08
CA VAL A 291 -1.56 -19.30 -6.71
C VAL A 291 -0.92 -19.43 -8.09
N LEU A 292 0.13 -20.24 -8.22
CA LEU A 292 0.89 -20.35 -9.47
C LEU A 292 0.07 -20.92 -10.63
N SER A 293 -0.86 -21.85 -10.35
CA SER A 293 -1.76 -22.47 -11.32
C SER A 293 -2.89 -21.55 -11.79
N ARG A 294 -3.06 -20.36 -11.17
CA ARG A 294 -4.18 -19.43 -11.44
C ARG A 294 -3.82 -18.31 -12.40
N LEU A 295 -2.59 -18.28 -12.89
CA LEU A 295 -2.17 -17.28 -13.86
C LEU A 295 -2.83 -17.57 -15.21
N GLN A 296 -3.46 -16.55 -15.78
CA GLN A 296 -4.09 -16.62 -17.10
C GLN A 296 -3.08 -16.93 -18.21
N ASP A 297 -1.91 -16.28 -18.19
CA ASP A 297 -0.88 -16.40 -19.22
C ASP A 297 0.51 -15.97 -18.71
N ASN A 298 1.52 -16.00 -19.59
CA ASN A 298 2.90 -15.61 -19.28
C ASN A 298 3.11 -14.10 -19.06
N GLN A 299 2.11 -13.28 -19.38
CA GLN A 299 2.09 -11.84 -19.09
C GLN A 299 1.35 -11.52 -17.79
N SER A 300 0.74 -12.53 -17.14
CA SER A 300 0.12 -12.36 -15.83
C SER A 300 1.13 -12.00 -14.75
N ASN A 301 0.68 -11.15 -13.83
CA ASN A 301 1.49 -10.64 -12.73
C ASN A 301 1.06 -11.25 -11.38
N ILE A 302 2.05 -11.56 -10.54
CA ILE A 302 1.85 -11.74 -9.10
C ILE A 302 2.55 -10.58 -8.40
N THR A 303 1.81 -9.85 -7.57
CA THR A 303 2.33 -8.81 -6.69
C THR A 303 2.08 -9.22 -5.25
N ILE A 304 3.16 -9.35 -4.48
CA ILE A 304 3.13 -9.52 -3.03
C ILE A 304 3.43 -8.17 -2.41
N LEU A 305 2.53 -7.71 -1.55
CA LEU A 305 2.69 -6.52 -0.75
C LEU A 305 2.52 -6.92 0.70
N MET A 306 3.57 -6.77 1.49
CA MET A 306 3.47 -7.04 2.92
C MET A 306 4.53 -6.30 3.69
N GLN A 307 4.32 -6.10 4.98
CA GLN A 307 5.47 -5.91 5.86
C GLN A 307 6.19 -7.24 6.08
N ARG A 308 7.51 -7.23 6.26
CA ARG A 308 8.21 -8.43 6.69
C ARG A 308 7.76 -8.80 8.11
N LEU A 309 7.64 -10.10 8.36
CA LEU A 309 7.20 -10.66 9.64
C LEU A 309 8.18 -11.68 10.23
N GLY A 310 9.20 -12.07 9.46
CA GLY A 310 10.23 -13.03 9.86
C GLY A 310 10.95 -13.59 8.63
N ASP A 311 11.98 -14.41 8.84
CA ASP A 311 12.70 -15.04 7.73
C ASP A 311 11.92 -16.15 7.03
N GLU A 312 10.98 -16.76 7.73
CA GLU A 312 10.09 -17.78 7.18
C GLU A 312 8.72 -17.25 6.74
N ASP A 313 8.56 -15.92 6.65
CA ASP A 313 7.39 -15.31 6.02
C ASP A 313 7.33 -15.63 4.51
N LEU A 314 6.22 -15.31 3.84
CA LEU A 314 6.04 -15.66 2.43
C LEU A 314 7.16 -15.09 1.53
N CYS A 315 7.64 -13.88 1.81
CA CYS A 315 8.74 -13.28 1.07
C CYS A 315 10.05 -14.06 1.30
N GLY A 316 10.38 -14.36 2.55
CA GLY A 316 11.56 -15.15 2.89
C GLY A 316 11.53 -16.54 2.27
N PHE A 317 10.39 -17.24 2.38
CA PHE A 317 10.16 -18.55 1.75
C PHE A 317 10.44 -18.54 0.24
N LEU A 318 9.94 -17.52 -0.48
CA LEU A 318 10.07 -17.40 -1.94
C LEU A 318 11.47 -16.96 -2.40
N LEU A 319 12.27 -16.38 -1.51
CA LEU A 319 13.63 -15.93 -1.77
C LEU A 319 14.70 -16.92 -1.26
N ASP A 320 14.29 -17.99 -0.58
CA ASP A 320 15.17 -19.01 -0.05
C ASP A 320 15.61 -20.01 -1.13
N ARG A 321 16.93 -20.17 -1.29
CA ARG A 321 17.55 -21.10 -2.25
C ARG A 321 17.30 -22.57 -1.92
N ARG A 322 16.92 -22.88 -0.68
CA ARG A 322 16.51 -24.23 -0.26
C ARG A 322 15.14 -24.60 -0.84
N ASN A 323 14.30 -23.60 -1.13
CA ASN A 323 12.94 -23.80 -1.63
C ASN A 323 12.83 -23.61 -3.14
N PHE A 324 13.63 -22.70 -3.71
CA PHE A 324 13.54 -22.32 -5.13
C PHE A 324 14.92 -22.17 -5.77
N ALA A 325 15.02 -22.58 -7.04
CA ALA A 325 16.23 -22.42 -7.83
C ALA A 325 16.54 -20.92 -8.08
N PRO A 326 17.82 -20.52 -8.19
CA PRO A 326 18.23 -19.12 -8.33
C PRO A 326 17.55 -18.37 -9.49
N GLU A 327 17.27 -19.05 -10.59
CA GLU A 327 16.60 -18.50 -11.77
C GLU A 327 15.11 -18.20 -11.54
N ILE A 328 14.45 -18.88 -10.59
CA ILE A 328 13.09 -18.57 -10.16
C ILE A 328 13.12 -17.36 -9.23
N ILE A 329 14.06 -17.35 -8.29
CA ILE A 329 14.25 -16.23 -7.35
C ILE A 329 14.54 -14.93 -8.12
N ALA A 330 15.42 -14.99 -9.12
CA ALA A 330 15.81 -13.84 -9.94
C ALA A 330 14.65 -13.23 -10.77
N LYS A 331 13.52 -13.94 -10.92
CA LYS A 331 12.33 -13.37 -11.58
C LYS A 331 11.63 -12.34 -10.70
N TRP A 332 11.73 -12.46 -9.38
CA TRP A 332 11.10 -11.54 -8.45
C TRP A 332 11.84 -10.20 -8.46
N GLN A 333 11.14 -9.14 -8.87
CA GLN A 333 11.59 -7.79 -8.64
C GLN A 333 11.22 -7.40 -7.21
N LYS A 334 12.22 -7.30 -6.34
CA LYS A 334 12.07 -6.92 -4.94
C LYS A 334 12.20 -5.42 -4.77
N ILE A 335 11.27 -4.83 -4.03
CA ILE A 335 11.26 -3.42 -3.65
C ILE A 335 11.12 -3.34 -2.14
N GLU A 336 12.07 -2.69 -1.48
CA GLU A 336 12.06 -2.47 -0.04
C GLU A 336 11.96 -0.97 0.24
N LEU A 337 10.90 -0.58 0.92
CA LEU A 337 10.71 0.77 1.43
C LEU A 337 10.84 0.70 2.95
N LYS A 338 12.00 1.10 3.48
CA LYS A 338 12.25 1.12 4.93
C LYS A 338 11.73 2.41 5.54
N ALA A 339 11.14 2.36 6.73
CA ALA A 339 10.70 3.55 7.46
C ALA A 339 11.85 4.56 7.66
N LEU A 340 13.07 4.06 7.86
CA LEU A 340 14.31 4.81 7.95
C LEU A 340 15.42 4.06 7.20
N GLN A 341 16.39 4.76 6.62
CA GLN A 341 17.53 4.14 5.93
C GLN A 341 18.83 4.86 6.35
N ASN A 342 19.88 4.10 6.67
CA ASN A 342 21.12 4.68 7.21
C ASN A 342 22.02 5.31 6.13
N ALA A 343 21.78 4.97 4.86
CA ALA A 343 22.52 5.45 3.71
C ALA A 343 21.56 6.06 2.67
N PRO A 344 22.01 7.01 1.84
CA PRO A 344 21.20 7.52 0.74
C PRO A 344 20.83 6.38 -0.23
N GLN A 345 19.62 6.45 -0.80
CA GLN A 345 19.12 5.43 -1.71
C GLN A 345 18.34 6.04 -2.88
N SER A 346 18.65 5.53 -4.08
CA SER A 346 17.98 5.90 -5.32
C SER A 346 16.80 4.96 -5.62
N TYR A 347 15.64 5.53 -5.91
CA TYR A 347 14.44 4.82 -6.35
C TYR A 347 14.09 5.19 -7.79
N LYS A 348 14.21 4.23 -8.71
CA LYS A 348 14.07 4.46 -10.17
C LYS A 348 13.12 3.46 -10.79
N ILE A 349 12.15 3.95 -11.56
CA ILE A 349 11.24 3.12 -12.37
C ILE A 349 10.72 3.92 -13.57
N GLY A 350 11.00 3.45 -14.79
CA GLY A 350 10.67 4.20 -16.00
C GLY A 350 11.22 5.63 -15.96
N THR A 351 10.34 6.63 -16.01
CA THR A 351 10.71 8.05 -15.95
C THR A 351 10.75 8.62 -14.52
N PHE A 352 10.35 7.84 -13.51
CA PHE A 352 10.39 8.27 -12.12
C PHE A 352 11.78 8.03 -11.53
N CYS A 353 12.29 9.03 -10.83
CA CYS A 353 13.54 8.99 -10.09
C CYS A 353 13.38 9.82 -8.82
N TYR A 354 13.78 9.25 -7.69
CA TYR A 354 13.86 9.95 -6.41
C TYR A 354 15.13 9.52 -5.68
N GLU A 355 15.90 10.48 -5.19
CA GLU A 355 17.07 10.24 -4.36
C GLU A 355 16.70 10.55 -2.91
N ARG A 356 16.58 9.51 -2.09
CA ARG A 356 16.24 9.64 -0.67
C ARG A 356 17.52 9.82 0.14
N ALA A 357 17.55 10.81 1.02
CA ALA A 357 18.71 11.04 1.88
C ALA A 357 18.81 10.00 3.01
N ALA A 358 20.01 9.84 3.56
CA ALA A 358 20.20 9.06 4.78
C ALA A 358 19.38 9.66 5.93
N ASN A 359 18.78 8.80 6.74
CA ASN A 359 17.93 9.11 7.90
C ASN A 359 16.67 9.93 7.58
N GLU A 360 16.31 10.09 6.32
CA GLU A 360 15.04 10.69 5.93
C GLU A 360 13.89 9.71 6.21
N PRO A 361 12.88 10.05 7.03
CA PRO A 361 11.72 9.18 7.24
C PRO A 361 10.98 8.91 5.93
N LEU A 362 10.53 7.67 5.73
CA LEU A 362 9.85 7.28 4.48
C LEU A 362 8.59 8.10 4.24
N PHE A 363 7.84 8.41 5.30
CA PHE A 363 6.61 9.18 5.21
C PHE A 363 6.46 10.13 6.41
N PRO A 364 7.11 11.30 6.35
CA PRO A 364 7.16 12.24 7.48
C PRO A 364 5.79 12.73 7.94
N ALA A 365 4.80 12.81 7.03
CA ALA A 365 3.42 13.16 7.38
C ALA A 365 2.70 12.09 8.22
N ARG A 366 3.25 10.87 8.30
CA ARG A 366 2.75 9.77 9.12
C ARG A 366 3.61 9.54 10.36
N HIS A 367 4.92 9.38 10.18
CA HIS A 367 5.87 9.29 11.27
C HIS A 367 7.13 10.09 10.93
N ASN A 368 7.44 11.08 11.76
CA ASN A 368 8.72 11.78 11.74
C ASN A 368 9.81 10.97 12.46
N ALA A 369 11.06 11.46 12.45
CA ALA A 369 12.20 10.75 13.03
C ALA A 369 12.05 10.47 14.54
N ASN A 370 11.51 11.43 15.32
CA ASN A 370 11.32 11.27 16.76
C ASN A 370 10.21 10.26 17.08
N GLU A 371 9.14 10.27 16.29
CA GLU A 371 8.04 9.30 16.39
C GLU A 371 8.52 7.89 16.04
N LEU A 372 9.35 7.75 15.01
CA LEU A 372 9.99 6.46 14.68
C LEU A 372 10.91 5.98 15.81
N ALA A 373 11.68 6.86 16.43
CA ALA A 373 12.50 6.51 17.59
C ALA A 373 11.66 6.07 18.80
N SER A 374 10.58 6.79 19.08
CA SER A 374 9.63 6.45 20.15
C SER A 374 8.95 5.11 19.90
N LEU A 375 8.57 4.87 18.64
CA LEU A 375 7.93 3.63 18.22
C LEU A 375 8.88 2.44 18.32
N ARG A 376 10.15 2.62 17.91
CA ARG A 376 11.21 1.62 18.06
C ARG A 376 11.40 1.23 19.54
N ALA A 377 11.43 2.20 20.44
CA ALA A 377 11.54 1.95 21.87
C ALA A 377 10.32 1.21 22.47
N GLN A 378 9.12 1.42 21.93
CA GLN A 378 7.90 0.76 22.41
C GLN A 378 7.72 -0.66 21.88
N MET A 379 8.05 -0.89 20.61
CA MET A 379 7.82 -2.18 19.95
C MET A 379 8.92 -3.21 20.24
N GLY A 380 10.13 -2.75 20.54
CA GLY A 380 11.32 -3.61 20.55
C GLY A 380 12.13 -3.45 19.27
N GLU A 381 13.44 -3.70 19.39
CA GLU A 381 14.39 -3.56 18.27
C GLU A 381 14.08 -4.55 17.15
N ASP A 382 13.82 -5.80 17.49
CA ASP A 382 13.62 -6.89 16.54
C ASP A 382 12.33 -6.70 15.74
N GLU A 383 11.22 -6.34 16.40
CA GLU A 383 9.95 -6.04 15.77
C GLU A 383 10.05 -4.81 14.86
N PHE A 384 10.77 -3.77 15.31
CA PHE A 384 10.97 -2.56 14.51
C PHE A 384 11.85 -2.85 13.29
N SER A 385 12.96 -3.56 13.45
CA SER A 385 13.83 -3.98 12.35
C SER A 385 13.04 -4.79 11.32
N THR A 386 12.28 -5.78 11.79
CA THR A 386 11.48 -6.65 10.94
C THR A 386 10.37 -5.87 10.21
N GLN A 387 9.48 -5.20 10.93
CA GLN A 387 8.26 -4.64 10.34
C GLN A 387 8.45 -3.25 9.73
N TYR A 388 9.39 -2.44 10.23
CA TYR A 388 9.62 -1.06 9.77
C TYR A 388 10.87 -0.92 8.91
N LEU A 389 11.95 -1.66 9.20
CA LEU A 389 13.15 -1.66 8.35
C LEU A 389 13.14 -2.76 7.28
N GLN A 390 12.15 -3.66 7.30
CA GLN A 390 12.04 -4.79 6.38
C GLN A 390 13.21 -5.78 6.49
N GLU A 391 13.89 -5.78 7.64
CA GLU A 391 15.07 -6.58 7.97
C GLU A 391 14.71 -7.54 9.11
N PRO A 392 14.05 -8.67 8.80
CA PRO A 392 13.78 -9.68 9.81
C PRO A 392 15.06 -10.17 10.45
N GLN A 393 14.98 -10.37 11.77
CA GLN A 393 16.03 -11.01 12.55
C GLN A 393 15.75 -12.51 12.60
N THR A 394 16.79 -13.32 12.45
CA THR A 394 16.71 -14.77 12.66
C THR A 394 16.44 -15.03 14.13
N SER A 395 15.26 -15.53 14.46
CA SER A 395 14.89 -15.94 15.83
C SER A 395 15.43 -17.32 16.23
N GLU A 396 16.27 -17.95 15.40
CA GLU A 396 16.96 -19.19 15.76
C GLU A 396 18.35 -18.90 16.35
N ALA A 397 18.55 -19.42 17.55
CA ALA A 397 19.71 -19.33 18.44
C ALA A 397 19.74 -18.08 19.34
N GLY A 398 19.64 -18.32 20.65
CA GLY A 398 20.16 -17.38 21.62
C GLY A 398 21.59 -17.04 21.24
N PHE A 399 21.84 -15.77 20.93
CA PHE A 399 23.16 -15.35 20.51
C PHE A 399 24.12 -15.52 21.68
N PHE A 400 25.13 -16.37 21.51
CA PHE A 400 26.32 -16.23 22.34
C PHE A 400 27.05 -14.99 21.83
N GLU A 401 26.96 -13.90 22.57
CA GLU A 401 27.83 -12.75 22.34
C GLU A 401 29.30 -13.20 22.45
N SER A 402 30.20 -12.52 21.73
CA SER A 402 31.63 -12.80 21.82
C SER A 402 32.16 -12.78 23.27
N VAL A 403 31.51 -12.00 24.14
CA VAL A 403 31.81 -11.92 25.58
C VAL A 403 31.49 -13.21 26.36
N HIS A 404 30.60 -14.07 25.84
CA HIS A 404 30.27 -15.36 26.43
C HIS A 404 31.33 -16.44 26.16
N PHE A 405 32.26 -16.19 25.24
CA PHE A 405 33.34 -17.12 24.91
C PHE A 405 34.63 -16.75 25.64
N LYS A 406 35.30 -17.77 26.20
CA LYS A 406 36.68 -17.67 26.67
C LYS A 406 37.53 -18.66 25.91
N ILE A 407 38.58 -18.17 25.26
CA ILE A 407 39.57 -19.03 24.61
C ILE A 407 40.45 -19.63 25.71
N ILE A 408 40.48 -20.96 25.80
CA ILE A 408 41.37 -21.70 26.69
C ILE A 408 42.43 -22.36 25.81
N PRO A 409 43.70 -21.96 25.89
CA PRO A 409 44.80 -22.60 25.19
C PRO A 409 44.92 -24.08 25.57
N SER A 410 45.30 -24.93 24.63
CA SER A 410 45.36 -26.38 24.84
C SER A 410 46.33 -26.81 25.96
N TYR A 411 47.36 -26.03 26.26
CA TYR A 411 48.29 -26.28 27.37
C TYR A 411 47.71 -25.93 28.76
N GLU A 412 46.59 -25.20 28.82
CA GLU A 412 45.86 -24.92 30.08
C GLU A 412 44.81 -26.01 30.38
N LEU A 413 44.58 -26.94 29.44
CA LEU A 413 43.72 -28.08 29.65
C LEU A 413 44.45 -29.10 30.53
N GLY A 414 44.04 -29.19 31.80
CA GLY A 414 44.50 -30.24 32.71
C GLY A 414 43.96 -31.63 32.33
N ALA A 415 44.12 -32.60 33.23
CA ALA A 415 43.46 -33.90 33.10
C ALA A 415 41.94 -33.70 33.04
N HIS A 416 41.30 -34.22 31.99
CA HIS A 416 39.86 -34.07 31.77
C HIS A 416 39.24 -35.39 31.33
N ASN A 417 37.96 -35.53 31.64
CA ASN A 417 37.17 -36.66 31.18
C ASN A 417 36.65 -36.34 29.78
N GLU A 418 36.79 -37.29 28.87
CA GLU A 418 36.18 -37.23 27.55
C GLU A 418 34.76 -37.78 27.62
N TYR A 419 33.79 -36.98 27.19
CA TYR A 419 32.40 -37.39 27.06
C TYR A 419 32.01 -37.32 25.58
N ILE A 420 31.53 -38.44 25.04
CA ILE A 420 31.03 -38.50 23.67
C ILE A 420 29.51 -38.40 23.73
N PHE A 421 28.97 -37.34 23.13
CA PHE A 421 27.54 -37.25 22.86
C PHE A 421 27.30 -37.67 21.41
N VAL A 422 26.39 -38.62 21.22
CA VAL A 422 25.98 -39.08 19.88
C VAL A 422 24.53 -38.66 19.68
N ASP A 423 24.34 -37.57 18.93
CA ASP A 423 23.02 -37.15 18.48
C ASP A 423 22.64 -37.96 17.23
N TYR A 424 22.01 -39.11 17.43
CA TYR A 424 21.61 -39.96 16.33
C TYR A 424 20.25 -39.48 15.76
N ALA A 425 20.15 -39.39 14.44
CA ALA A 425 18.87 -39.23 13.76
C ALA A 425 18.32 -40.63 13.39
N ILE A 426 17.10 -40.97 13.81
CA ILE A 426 16.35 -42.12 13.27
C ILE A 426 15.18 -41.58 12.46
N SER A 427 15.25 -41.69 11.14
CA SER A 427 14.16 -41.43 10.21
C SER A 427 14.19 -42.43 9.05
N LEU A 428 13.02 -42.87 8.60
CA LEU A 428 12.85 -43.61 7.33
C LEU A 428 12.59 -42.67 6.14
N ASP A 429 12.47 -41.38 6.40
CA ASP A 429 12.18 -40.34 5.42
C ASP A 429 13.50 -39.62 5.03
N ARG A 430 13.88 -39.70 3.75
CA ARG A 430 15.16 -39.17 3.19
C ARG A 430 15.34 -37.65 3.37
N ALA A 431 14.30 -36.94 3.80
CA ALA A 431 14.35 -35.50 4.06
C ALA A 431 14.84 -35.13 5.47
N ALA A 432 15.07 -36.13 6.35
CA ALA A 432 15.47 -35.92 7.73
C ALA A 432 16.91 -36.35 8.02
N ASP A 433 17.78 -36.34 7.02
CA ASP A 433 19.18 -36.74 7.19
C ASP A 433 20.08 -35.56 7.59
N ASN A 434 20.73 -35.75 8.75
CA ASN A 434 21.98 -35.16 9.25
C ASN A 434 22.09 -33.62 9.28
N ARG A 435 21.64 -33.05 10.41
CA ARG A 435 22.21 -31.81 10.94
C ARG A 435 23.00 -32.13 12.20
N ALA A 436 24.23 -32.63 12.00
CA ALA A 436 25.29 -32.45 12.97
C ALA A 436 26.22 -31.35 12.42
#